data_AF-A0A9N8VHI2-F1
#
_entry.id   AF-A0A9N8VHI2-F1
#
_cell.length_a   1.000
_cell.length_b   1.000
_cell.length_c   1.000
_cell.angle_alpha   90.00
_cell.angle_beta   90.00
_cell.angle_gamma   90.00
#
_symmetry.space_group_name_H-M   'P 1'
#
loop_
_entity.id
_entity.type
_entity.pdbx_description
1 polymer ?
#
loop_
_entity_poly.entity_id
_entity_poly.type
_entity_poly.pdbx_seq_one_letter_code
_entity_poly.pdbx_strand_id
1 'polypeptide(L)'
;MQLKPEYLQTPRYKALIAHWIDGGDNTSLPSYPGELQYEFKLLVRGSRDGFSAATFHDRCDNQGPTVTLLKVNNSKHVIGGYNPLSWGSTNSWRYTRDSFIFQFNIDYKKKMVAKLGRVIPACSQYAISDSQYNGPCFGDGDLWITDDFNLTGSCSCNKESYEQSVGDMFHRESWDSWNGKNGTFAVEDYEVFQVIKLRLSDQ
;
A
#
# COMPACT_ATOMS: atom_id res chain seq x y z
N MET A 1 -5.04 -14.97 -23.48
CA MET A 1 -4.59 -13.63 -23.05
C MET A 1 -5.16 -13.39 -21.66
N GLN A 2 -4.40 -13.72 -20.61
CA GLN A 2 -4.87 -13.60 -19.23
C GLN A 2 -4.62 -12.14 -18.82
N LEU A 3 -5.68 -11.31 -18.82
CA LEU A 3 -5.60 -9.95 -18.30
C LEU A 3 -5.16 -10.05 -16.83
N LYS A 4 -3.98 -9.49 -16.52
CA LYS A 4 -3.47 -9.40 -15.15
C LYS A 4 -4.42 -8.51 -14.34
N PRO A 5 -4.70 -8.79 -13.07
CA PRO A 5 -5.61 -7.96 -12.30
C PRO A 5 -4.96 -6.61 -12.04
N GLU A 6 -5.58 -5.55 -12.53
CA GLU A 6 -5.33 -4.20 -12.06
C GLU A 6 -6.04 -4.12 -10.69
N TYR A 7 -5.30 -4.23 -9.59
CA TYR A 7 -5.87 -4.55 -8.28
C TYR A 7 -6.78 -3.45 -7.75
N LEU A 8 -6.46 -2.19 -8.06
CA LEU A 8 -7.29 -1.04 -7.70
C LEU A 8 -8.40 -0.74 -8.73
N GLN A 9 -8.76 -1.65 -9.64
CA GLN A 9 -9.90 -1.38 -10.55
C GLN A 9 -11.28 -1.61 -9.97
N THR A 10 -11.38 -2.29 -8.83
CA THR A 10 -12.67 -2.51 -8.20
C THR A 10 -13.15 -1.18 -7.58
N PRO A 11 -14.32 -0.64 -7.98
CA PRO A 11 -14.84 0.62 -7.44
C PRO A 11 -14.98 0.60 -5.91
N ARG A 12 -15.24 -0.58 -5.33
CA ARG A 12 -15.32 -0.81 -3.90
C ARG A 12 -13.99 -0.55 -3.17
N TYR A 13 -12.85 -0.99 -3.71
CA TYR A 13 -11.55 -0.74 -3.09
C TYR A 13 -11.17 0.74 -3.21
N LYS A 14 -11.43 1.37 -4.37
CA LYS A 14 -11.24 2.83 -4.55
C LYS A 14 -12.04 3.63 -3.53
N ALA A 15 -13.32 3.32 -3.36
CA ALA A 15 -14.20 4.00 -2.41
C ALA A 15 -13.74 3.82 -0.97
N LEU A 16 -13.27 2.63 -0.62
CA LEU A 16 -12.76 2.37 0.73
C LEU A 16 -11.46 3.14 1.02
N ILE A 17 -10.51 3.15 0.08
CA ILE A 17 -9.27 3.92 0.23
C ILE A 17 -9.59 5.42 0.32
N ALA A 18 -10.48 5.93 -0.53
CA ALA A 18 -10.96 7.32 -0.45
C ALA A 18 -11.57 7.65 0.93
N HIS A 19 -12.41 6.76 1.45
CA HIS A 19 -12.99 6.91 2.78
C HIS A 19 -11.92 6.97 3.89
N TRP A 20 -10.88 6.14 3.80
CA TRP A 20 -9.77 6.17 4.76
C TRP A 20 -8.91 7.44 4.65
N ILE A 21 -8.71 7.95 3.43
CA ILE A 21 -8.06 9.25 3.17
C ILE A 21 -8.85 10.37 3.85
N ASP A 22 -10.19 10.33 3.80
CA ASP A 22 -11.06 11.29 4.48
C ASP A 22 -11.18 11.08 6.01
N GLY A 23 -10.38 10.19 6.60
CA GLY A 23 -10.35 9.94 8.04
C GLY A 23 -11.32 8.85 8.53
N GLY A 24 -12.01 8.17 7.62
CA GLY A 24 -12.92 7.07 7.90
C GLY A 24 -12.25 5.82 8.48
N ASP A 25 -13.04 4.94 9.08
CA ASP A 25 -12.56 3.70 9.72
C ASP A 25 -13.01 2.43 8.96
N ASN A 26 -12.85 1.25 9.56
CA ASN A 26 -13.32 -0.01 8.98
C ASN A 26 -14.75 -0.39 9.37
N THR A 27 -15.38 0.34 10.29
CA THR A 27 -16.70 0.01 10.83
C THR A 27 -17.83 0.53 9.93
N SER A 28 -17.53 1.53 9.11
CA SER A 28 -18.43 2.16 8.17
C SER A 28 -17.96 1.98 6.73
N LEU A 29 -18.25 0.82 6.11
CA LEU A 29 -18.07 0.72 4.67
C LEU A 29 -18.97 1.77 4.00
N PRO A 30 -18.43 2.72 3.23
CA PRO A 30 -19.25 3.75 2.61
C PRO A 30 -20.28 3.08 1.70
N SER A 31 -21.56 3.36 1.94
CA SER A 31 -22.64 3.10 1.00
C SER A 31 -22.35 3.95 -0.22
N TYR A 32 -21.81 3.34 -1.29
CA TYR A 32 -21.27 4.01 -2.49
C TYR A 32 -22.14 5.19 -2.95
N PRO A 33 -21.81 6.45 -2.59
CA PRO A 33 -22.64 7.59 -2.89
C PRO A 33 -21.94 8.45 -3.95
N GLY A 34 -22.22 8.18 -5.23
CA GLY A 34 -21.80 9.05 -6.33
C GLY A 34 -20.31 9.01 -6.73
N GLU A 35 -19.89 10.06 -7.43
CA GLU A 35 -18.52 10.25 -7.93
C GLU A 35 -17.52 10.39 -6.78
N LEU A 36 -16.42 9.63 -6.82
CA LEU A 36 -15.34 9.75 -5.85
C LEU A 36 -14.70 11.13 -5.95
N GLN A 37 -14.43 11.79 -4.82
CA GLN A 37 -13.68 13.05 -4.80
C GLN A 37 -12.19 12.87 -5.14
N TYR A 38 -11.76 11.65 -5.43
CA TYR A 38 -10.39 11.29 -5.72
C TYR A 38 -10.30 10.51 -7.03
N GLU A 39 -9.39 10.95 -7.89
CA GLU A 39 -8.90 10.16 -9.02
C GLU A 39 -7.64 9.40 -8.61
N PHE A 40 -7.56 8.14 -9.02
CA PHE A 40 -6.39 7.28 -8.81
C PHE A 40 -5.73 7.01 -10.16
N LYS A 41 -4.62 7.69 -10.43
CA LYS A 41 -3.88 7.59 -11.69
C LYS A 41 -2.69 6.64 -11.53
N LEU A 42 -2.68 5.55 -12.29
CA LEU A 42 -1.60 4.56 -12.26
C LEU A 42 -0.27 5.20 -12.69
N LEU A 43 0.75 5.12 -11.83
CA LEU A 43 2.10 5.60 -12.10
C LEU A 43 2.99 4.45 -12.59
N VAL A 44 2.98 3.33 -11.85
CA VAL A 44 3.83 2.17 -12.12
C VAL A 44 3.08 0.88 -11.82
N ARG A 45 3.35 -0.15 -12.64
CA ARG A 45 2.97 -1.54 -12.39
C ARG A 45 4.19 -2.42 -12.57
N GLY A 46 4.54 -3.22 -11.55
CA GLY A 46 5.76 -4.02 -11.57
C GLY A 46 5.86 -4.95 -12.77
N SER A 47 4.77 -5.63 -13.07
CA SER A 47 4.72 -6.58 -14.18
C SER A 47 4.69 -5.95 -15.58
N ARG A 48 4.62 -4.61 -15.67
CA ARG A 48 4.74 -3.80 -16.89
C ARG A 48 6.08 -3.06 -16.95
N ASP A 49 6.50 -2.47 -15.84
CA ASP A 49 7.55 -1.45 -15.78
C ASP A 49 8.83 -1.92 -15.05
N GLY A 50 8.78 -3.00 -14.27
CA GLY A 50 9.89 -3.52 -13.47
C GLY A 50 9.68 -3.42 -11.96
N PHE A 51 10.42 -4.25 -11.21
CA PHE A 51 10.27 -4.47 -9.76
C PHE A 51 11.34 -3.79 -8.90
N SER A 52 12.20 -2.96 -9.47
CA SER A 52 13.30 -2.35 -8.72
C SER A 52 12.89 -1.04 -8.05
N ALA A 53 13.61 -0.67 -6.99
CA ALA A 53 13.53 0.65 -6.37
C ALA A 53 13.74 1.79 -7.39
N ALA A 54 14.67 1.61 -8.34
CA ALA A 54 14.91 2.59 -9.40
C ALA A 54 13.67 2.84 -10.26
N THR A 55 12.98 1.77 -10.71
CA THR A 55 11.72 1.90 -11.46
C THR A 55 10.65 2.62 -10.62
N PHE A 56 10.57 2.34 -9.32
CA PHE A 56 9.64 3.02 -8.44
C PHE A 56 9.92 4.53 -8.36
N HIS A 57 11.16 4.94 -8.09
CA HIS A 57 11.51 6.36 -7.96
C HIS A 57 11.37 7.13 -9.27
N ASP A 58 11.78 6.54 -10.40
CA ASP A 58 11.61 7.14 -11.73
C ASP A 58 10.15 7.47 -12.05
N ARG A 59 9.20 6.73 -11.47
CA ARG A 59 7.76 6.87 -11.72
C ARG A 59 7.01 7.62 -10.63
N CYS A 60 7.46 7.57 -9.38
CA CYS A 60 6.68 7.99 -8.22
C CYS A 60 7.24 9.23 -7.50
N ASP A 61 8.52 9.56 -7.69
CA ASP A 61 9.09 10.75 -7.08
C ASP A 61 8.43 12.02 -7.62
N ASN A 62 8.20 12.97 -6.72
CA ASN A 62 7.56 14.27 -7.01
C ASN A 62 6.14 14.19 -7.59
N GLN A 63 5.46 13.03 -7.49
CA GLN A 63 4.08 12.88 -7.97
C GLN A 63 3.01 13.31 -6.94
N GLY A 64 3.41 13.72 -5.74
CA GLY A 64 2.45 14.03 -4.67
C GLY A 64 1.92 12.76 -3.98
N PRO A 65 0.72 12.83 -3.36
CA PRO A 65 0.17 11.72 -2.60
C PRO A 65 0.01 10.44 -3.44
N THR A 66 0.37 9.30 -2.86
CA THR A 66 0.30 8.01 -3.55
C THR A 66 -0.34 6.93 -2.70
N VAL A 67 -1.01 5.97 -3.34
CA VAL A 67 -1.37 4.69 -2.74
C VAL A 67 -0.61 3.56 -3.43
N THR A 68 0.03 2.72 -2.63
CA THR A 68 0.76 1.53 -3.06
C THR A 68 -0.08 0.28 -2.78
N LEU A 69 -0.16 -0.62 -3.76
CA LEU A 69 -0.78 -1.93 -3.64
C LEU A 69 0.25 -3.00 -4.01
N LEU A 70 0.37 -4.02 -3.16
CA LEU A 70 1.31 -5.12 -3.30
C LEU A 70 0.52 -6.42 -3.32
N LYS A 71 0.56 -7.13 -4.44
CA LYS A 71 0.01 -8.47 -4.52
C LYS A 71 1.02 -9.45 -3.97
N VAL A 72 0.75 -9.99 -2.80
CA VAL A 72 1.66 -10.93 -2.15
C VAL A 72 1.67 -12.26 -2.89
N ASN A 73 2.86 -12.75 -3.23
CA ASN A 73 3.07 -13.98 -3.98
C ASN A 73 2.45 -15.19 -3.24
N ASN A 74 1.88 -16.12 -4.01
CA ASN A 74 1.22 -17.34 -3.51
C ASN A 74 0.13 -17.12 -2.45
N SER A 75 -0.52 -15.96 -2.43
CA SER A 75 -1.58 -15.65 -1.47
C SER A 75 -2.82 -15.08 -2.16
N LYS A 76 -3.90 -14.86 -1.41
CA LYS A 76 -5.06 -14.04 -1.85
C LYS A 76 -5.00 -12.60 -1.32
N HIS A 77 -3.92 -12.25 -0.64
CA HIS A 77 -3.78 -10.97 0.03
C HIS A 77 -3.24 -9.90 -0.92
N VAL A 78 -3.76 -8.70 -0.76
CA VAL A 78 -3.15 -7.46 -1.23
C VAL A 78 -2.90 -6.61 0.00
N ILE A 79 -1.69 -6.12 0.15
CA ILE A 79 -1.30 -5.21 1.23
C ILE A 79 -0.84 -3.89 0.61
N GLY A 80 -0.73 -2.85 1.42
CA GLY A 80 -0.34 -1.56 0.87
C GLY A 80 -0.31 -0.45 1.91
N GLY A 81 -0.06 0.75 1.41
CA GLY A 81 -0.04 1.95 2.23
C GLY A 81 -0.33 3.20 1.41
N TYR A 82 -0.84 4.22 2.09
CA TYR A 82 -1.08 5.54 1.54
C TYR A 82 -0.04 6.52 2.10
N ASN A 83 0.72 7.13 1.20
CA ASN A 83 1.61 8.23 1.53
C ASN A 83 0.92 9.55 1.18
N PRO A 84 0.54 10.40 2.15
CA PRO A 84 -0.08 11.70 1.90
C PRO A 84 0.93 12.76 1.42
N LEU A 85 2.22 12.46 1.48
CA LEU A 85 3.29 13.32 1.00
C LEU A 85 3.67 12.92 -0.44
N SER A 86 4.70 13.57 -0.98
CA SER A 86 5.41 13.05 -2.14
C SER A 86 6.64 12.27 -1.72
N TRP A 87 6.94 11.18 -2.43
CA TRP A 87 8.26 10.56 -2.45
C TRP A 87 9.27 11.54 -3.06
N GLY A 88 10.50 11.49 -2.55
CA GLY A 88 11.56 12.40 -2.99
C GLY A 88 12.97 11.86 -2.82
N SER A 89 13.15 10.57 -2.49
CA SER A 89 14.46 9.93 -2.37
C SER A 89 15.38 10.63 -1.35
N THR A 90 14.81 11.14 -0.26
CA THR A 90 15.52 12.05 0.67
C THR A 90 16.48 11.35 1.64
N ASN A 91 16.49 10.01 1.65
CA ASN A 91 17.20 9.16 2.63
C ASN A 91 16.87 9.52 4.09
N SER A 92 15.59 9.79 4.35
CA SER A 92 15.14 10.21 5.67
C SER A 92 13.75 9.70 6.01
N TRP A 93 13.44 9.74 7.30
CA TRP A 93 12.09 9.55 7.78
C TRP A 93 11.25 10.80 7.52
N ARG A 94 10.01 10.61 7.06
CA ARG A 94 9.09 11.73 6.81
C ARG A 94 7.93 11.67 7.79
N TYR A 95 7.76 12.79 8.49
CA TYR A 95 6.67 12.98 9.45
C TYR A 95 5.32 13.06 8.74
N THR A 96 4.36 12.26 9.18
CA THR A 96 2.93 12.46 8.89
C THR A 96 2.06 11.67 9.86
N ARG A 97 0.85 12.15 10.11
CA ARG A 97 -0.21 11.42 10.84
C ARG A 97 -1.31 10.89 9.94
N ASP A 98 -1.32 11.32 8.68
CA ASP A 98 -2.39 11.03 7.72
C ASP A 98 -2.07 9.81 6.85
N SER A 99 -0.89 9.21 7.04
CA SER A 99 -0.54 7.93 6.43
C SER A 99 -1.32 6.78 7.08
N PHE A 100 -1.54 5.73 6.30
CA PHE A 100 -2.10 4.48 6.79
C PHE A 100 -1.59 3.31 5.96
N ILE A 101 -1.54 2.14 6.58
CA ILE A 101 -1.31 0.86 5.91
C ILE A 101 -2.57 0.02 5.94
N PHE A 102 -2.73 -0.88 4.98
CA PHE A 102 -3.94 -1.67 4.84
C PHE A 102 -3.69 -3.04 4.25
N GLN A 103 -4.71 -3.88 4.36
CA GLN A 103 -4.76 -5.21 3.77
C GLN A 103 -6.16 -5.51 3.27
N PHE A 104 -6.23 -6.12 2.10
CA PHE A 104 -7.42 -6.69 1.49
C PHE A 104 -7.27 -8.20 1.34
N ASN A 105 -8.38 -8.92 1.50
CA ASN A 105 -8.50 -10.26 0.96
C ASN A 105 -9.27 -10.22 -0.37
N ILE A 106 -8.65 -10.72 -1.43
CA ILE A 106 -9.29 -10.94 -2.71
C ILE A 106 -9.95 -12.33 -2.68
N ASP A 107 -11.10 -12.42 -2.01
CA ASP A 107 -12.02 -13.55 -2.17
C ASP A 107 -13.38 -13.01 -2.64
N TYR A 108 -13.55 -12.96 -3.96
CA TYR A 108 -14.74 -12.41 -4.63
C TYR A 108 -16.04 -13.14 -4.28
N LYS A 109 -15.98 -14.33 -3.64
CA LYS A 109 -17.15 -15.11 -3.21
C LYS A 109 -17.59 -14.83 -1.77
N LYS A 110 -16.75 -14.14 -0.97
CA LYS A 110 -17.02 -13.85 0.44
C LYS A 110 -17.08 -12.33 0.69
N LYS A 111 -17.57 -11.96 1.88
CA LYS A 111 -17.56 -10.56 2.34
C LYS A 111 -16.12 -10.04 2.27
N MET A 112 -15.93 -8.88 1.62
CA MET A 112 -14.64 -8.19 1.59
C MET A 112 -14.15 -7.99 3.02
N VAL A 113 -13.00 -8.58 3.33
CA VAL A 113 -12.28 -8.32 4.58
C VAL A 113 -11.20 -7.31 4.26
N ALA A 114 -11.30 -6.16 4.90
CA ALA A 114 -10.34 -5.09 4.82
C ALA A 114 -9.90 -4.73 6.23
N LYS A 115 -8.62 -4.44 6.39
CA LYS A 115 -8.03 -3.97 7.65
C LYS A 115 -7.22 -2.71 7.37
N LEU A 116 -7.20 -1.81 8.35
CA LEU A 116 -6.61 -0.47 8.31
C LEU A 116 -5.75 -0.34 9.57
N GLY A 117 -4.51 0.07 9.40
CA GLY A 117 -3.63 0.53 10.47
C GLY A 117 -3.31 2.00 10.25
N ARG A 118 -3.64 2.86 11.21
CA ARG A 118 -3.23 4.27 11.19
C ARG A 118 -1.89 4.44 11.88
N VAL A 119 -1.19 5.53 11.57
CA VAL A 119 0.04 5.89 12.26
C VAL A 119 -0.23 6.10 13.75
N ILE A 120 0.58 5.47 14.61
CA ILE A 120 0.57 5.74 16.04
C ILE A 120 1.08 7.16 16.25
N PRO A 121 0.35 8.06 16.94
CA PRO A 121 0.73 9.48 17.03
C PRO A 121 2.16 9.72 17.56
N ALA A 122 2.62 8.89 18.49
CA ALA A 122 3.98 8.94 19.05
C ALA A 122 5.08 8.49 18.08
N CYS A 123 4.73 7.73 17.04
CA CYS A 123 5.65 7.22 16.02
C CYS A 123 5.57 8.03 14.71
N SER A 124 4.80 9.13 14.67
CA SER A 124 4.50 9.85 13.43
C SER A 124 5.71 10.44 12.70
N GLN A 125 6.85 10.62 13.38
CA GLN A 125 8.11 10.99 12.72
C GLN A 125 8.70 9.89 11.82
N TYR A 126 8.30 8.62 12.00
CA TYR A 126 8.79 7.45 11.26
C TYR A 126 7.77 6.92 10.24
N ALA A 127 6.69 7.67 9.97
CA ALA A 127 5.56 7.18 9.21
C ALA A 127 5.93 6.73 7.78
N ILE A 128 6.87 7.40 7.13
CA ILE A 128 7.36 7.07 5.78
C ILE A 128 8.89 7.01 5.78
N SER A 129 9.46 5.92 5.24
CA SER A 129 10.90 5.81 4.99
C SER A 129 11.20 6.18 3.54
N ASP A 130 11.67 7.40 3.30
CA ASP A 130 11.90 7.95 1.95
C ASP A 130 13.35 7.72 1.52
N SER A 131 13.75 6.45 1.43
CA SER A 131 15.10 6.02 1.00
C SER A 131 15.16 5.94 -0.52
N GLN A 132 16.28 6.38 -1.11
CA GLN A 132 16.50 6.26 -2.57
C GLN A 132 16.80 4.82 -3.04
N TYR A 133 17.08 3.92 -2.09
CA TYR A 133 17.50 2.54 -2.36
C TYR A 133 16.38 1.52 -2.18
N ASN A 134 15.23 1.96 -1.68
CA ASN A 134 14.10 1.11 -1.37
C ASN A 134 12.93 1.47 -2.27
N GLY A 135 11.96 0.56 -2.37
CA GLY A 135 10.64 0.90 -2.88
C GLY A 135 9.82 1.71 -1.88
N PRO A 136 8.48 1.65 -1.97
CA PRO A 136 7.60 2.34 -1.04
C PRO A 136 7.65 1.69 0.35
N CYS A 137 8.24 2.39 1.32
CA CYS A 137 8.38 1.92 2.69
C CYS A 137 7.56 2.76 3.69
N PHE A 138 6.78 2.09 4.52
CA PHE A 138 5.90 2.69 5.53
C PHE A 138 6.34 2.24 6.92
N GLY A 139 6.50 3.20 7.83
CA GLY A 139 6.86 2.93 9.21
C GLY A 139 8.29 2.45 9.39
N ASP A 140 8.68 2.30 10.65
CA ASP A 140 9.94 1.67 11.05
C ASP A 140 9.88 0.14 10.89
N GLY A 141 9.70 -0.31 9.65
CA GLY A 141 9.61 -1.72 9.30
C GLY A 141 8.18 -2.26 9.21
N ASP A 142 7.14 -1.43 9.33
CA ASP A 142 5.76 -1.90 9.24
C ASP A 142 5.41 -2.45 7.84
N LEU A 143 5.98 -1.84 6.79
CA LEU A 143 5.99 -2.39 5.44
C LEU A 143 7.25 -1.90 4.72
N TRP A 144 8.22 -2.80 4.53
CA TRP A 144 9.48 -2.52 3.84
C TRP A 144 9.58 -3.31 2.55
N ILE A 145 9.98 -2.61 1.49
CA ILE A 145 10.06 -3.11 0.12
C ILE A 145 11.44 -2.71 -0.40
N THR A 146 12.34 -3.68 -0.60
CA THR A 146 13.74 -3.46 -0.97
C THR A 146 14.11 -4.28 -2.20
N ASP A 147 15.32 -4.05 -2.74
CA ASP A 147 15.88 -4.81 -3.87
C ASP A 147 14.91 -4.87 -5.08
N ASP A 148 14.76 -6.07 -5.67
CA ASP A 148 13.71 -6.40 -6.61
C ASP A 148 12.54 -7.05 -5.86
N PHE A 149 11.39 -6.37 -5.84
CA PHE A 149 10.29 -6.68 -4.91
C PHE A 149 9.71 -8.09 -5.11
N ASN A 150 9.90 -8.67 -6.30
CA ASN A 150 9.43 -10.01 -6.67
C ASN A 150 10.40 -11.13 -6.27
N LEU A 151 11.56 -10.82 -5.68
CA LEU A 151 12.47 -11.81 -5.14
C LEU A 151 12.12 -12.18 -3.70
N THR A 152 12.32 -13.45 -3.36
CA THR A 152 12.12 -13.95 -2.01
C THR A 152 13.13 -13.28 -1.07
N GLY A 153 12.63 -12.65 0.00
CA GLY A 153 13.49 -11.97 0.98
C GLY A 153 13.46 -10.45 0.87
N SER A 154 12.94 -9.91 -0.24
CA SER A 154 13.02 -8.50 -0.60
C SER A 154 11.94 -7.62 0.04
N CYS A 155 10.92 -8.22 0.64
CA CYS A 155 9.88 -7.49 1.36
C CYS A 155 9.73 -8.00 2.79
N SER A 156 9.36 -7.14 3.72
CA SER A 156 9.09 -7.51 5.12
C SER A 156 8.02 -6.61 5.74
N CYS A 157 7.47 -7.06 6.86
CA CYS A 157 6.48 -6.30 7.62
C CYS A 157 6.52 -6.66 9.10
N ASN A 158 6.55 -5.64 9.97
CA ASN A 158 6.52 -5.73 11.42
C ASN A 158 5.39 -4.87 11.99
N LYS A 159 5.27 -4.81 13.32
CA LYS A 159 4.34 -3.89 14.00
C LYS A 159 5.15 -2.91 14.84
N GLU A 160 5.30 -1.67 14.38
CA GLU A 160 6.12 -0.68 15.08
C GLU A 160 5.46 0.70 15.10
N SER A 161 5.26 1.32 13.93
CA SER A 161 4.80 2.71 13.80
C SER A 161 3.31 2.83 13.50
N TYR A 162 2.63 1.72 13.16
CA TYR A 162 1.20 1.69 12.85
C TYR A 162 0.43 0.81 13.84
N GLU A 163 -0.84 1.15 14.05
CA GLU A 163 -1.73 0.48 15.03
C GLU A 163 -1.95 -1.01 14.71
N GLN A 164 -1.78 -1.40 13.45
CA GLN A 164 -1.94 -2.76 12.94
C GLN A 164 -0.73 -3.13 12.09
N SER A 165 -0.24 -4.36 12.20
CA SER A 165 0.72 -4.91 11.25
C SER A 165 -0.01 -5.56 10.09
N VAL A 166 0.44 -5.31 8.86
CA VAL A 166 -0.02 -6.04 7.68
C VAL A 166 0.40 -7.53 7.72
N GLY A 167 1.41 -7.86 8.53
CA GLY A 167 1.98 -9.18 8.78
C GLY A 167 1.16 -10.06 9.74
N ASP A 168 0.60 -9.49 10.81
CA ASP A 168 -0.29 -10.20 11.77
C ASP A 168 -1.58 -10.74 11.11
N MET A 169 -1.78 -10.43 9.83
CA MET A 169 -2.93 -10.80 9.02
C MET A 169 -2.67 -12.03 8.13
N PHE A 170 -1.43 -12.54 8.08
CA PHE A 170 -1.12 -13.86 7.56
C PHE A 170 -1.30 -14.88 8.70
N HIS A 171 -2.18 -15.87 8.51
CA HIS A 171 -2.37 -16.90 9.54
C HIS A 171 -1.03 -17.58 9.87
N ARG A 172 -0.75 -17.72 11.17
CA ARG A 172 0.47 -18.31 11.74
C ARG A 172 0.78 -19.73 11.22
N GLU A 173 -0.26 -20.50 10.85
CA GLU A 173 -0.10 -21.83 10.25
C GLU A 173 0.42 -21.80 8.80
N SER A 174 0.24 -20.68 8.09
CA SER A 174 0.82 -20.43 6.76
C SER A 174 2.16 -19.70 6.84
N TRP A 175 2.50 -19.12 8.00
CA TRP A 175 3.72 -18.37 8.24
C TRP A 175 4.97 -19.23 8.10
N ASP A 176 4.94 -20.48 8.56
CA ASP A 176 6.06 -21.42 8.42
C ASP A 176 6.24 -21.94 6.98
N SER A 177 5.18 -21.90 6.15
CA SER A 177 5.25 -22.33 4.75
C SER A 177 5.52 -21.18 3.76
N TRP A 178 5.38 -19.93 4.21
CA TRP A 178 5.51 -18.72 3.39
C TRP A 178 6.92 -18.11 3.42
N ASN A 179 7.71 -18.47 4.45
CA ASN A 179 8.95 -17.79 4.79
C ASN A 179 10.16 -18.25 3.97
N GLY A 180 10.77 -17.29 3.27
CA GLY A 180 12.23 -17.15 3.35
C GLY A 180 12.63 -16.79 4.79
N LYS A 181 13.91 -16.93 5.16
CA LYS A 181 14.38 -16.66 6.54
C LYS A 181 13.81 -15.32 7.07
N ASN A 182 13.26 -15.32 8.29
CA ASN A 182 12.92 -14.14 9.12
C ASN A 182 11.68 -13.29 8.75
N GLY A 183 10.55 -13.85 8.28
CA GLY A 183 9.32 -13.05 8.10
C GLY A 183 9.32 -12.18 6.84
N THR A 184 10.05 -12.63 5.82
CA THR A 184 10.22 -11.93 4.55
C THR A 184 9.40 -12.58 3.44
N PHE A 185 9.03 -11.81 2.43
CA PHE A 185 8.20 -12.26 1.31
C PHE A 185 8.59 -11.62 -0.02
N ALA A 186 7.96 -12.12 -1.09
CA ALA A 186 8.04 -11.60 -2.44
C ALA A 186 6.66 -11.14 -2.90
N VAL A 187 6.61 -10.19 -3.84
CA VAL A 187 5.36 -9.79 -4.51
C VAL A 187 5.21 -10.44 -5.89
N GLU A 188 3.99 -10.83 -6.23
CA GLU A 188 3.60 -11.27 -7.56
C GLU A 188 3.51 -10.09 -8.53
N ASP A 189 2.98 -8.97 -8.04
CA ASP A 189 2.91 -7.70 -8.75
C ASP A 189 2.76 -6.54 -7.73
N TYR A 190 3.01 -5.32 -8.17
CA TYR A 190 2.71 -4.13 -7.39
C TYR A 190 2.19 -3.01 -8.30
N GLU A 191 1.41 -2.12 -7.72
CA GLU A 191 0.91 -0.93 -8.39
C GLU A 191 1.03 0.27 -7.47
N VAL A 192 1.42 1.41 -8.01
CA VAL A 192 1.36 2.69 -7.30
C VAL A 192 0.49 3.65 -8.09
N PHE A 193 -0.46 4.27 -7.40
CA PHE A 193 -1.36 5.24 -7.98
C PHE A 193 -1.13 6.60 -7.33
N GLN A 194 -1.00 7.64 -8.14
CA GLN A 194 -1.16 9.01 -7.69
C GLN A 194 -2.59 9.24 -7.25
N VAL A 195 -2.77 9.92 -6.13
CA VAL A 195 -4.08 10.31 -5.60
C VAL A 195 -4.29 11.80 -5.90
N ILE A 196 -5.29 12.10 -6.72
CA ILE A 196 -5.61 13.46 -7.14
C ILE A 196 -6.97 13.82 -6.56
N LYS A 197 -7.01 14.82 -5.67
CA LYS A 197 -8.27 15.36 -5.16
C LYS A 197 -8.94 16.18 -6.26
N LEU A 198 -10.12 15.74 -6.69
CA LEU A 198 -10.95 16.48 -7.62
C LEU A 198 -11.53 17.69 -6.91
N ARG A 199 -11.28 18.89 -7.46
CA ARG A 199 -12.02 20.07 -7.04
C ARG A 199 -13.41 19.93 -7.65
N LEU A 200 -14.45 20.00 -6.82
CA LEU A 200 -15.78 20.31 -7.34
C LEU A 200 -15.63 21.65 -8.07
N SER A 201 -16.04 21.71 -9.33
CA SER A 201 -16.17 22.99 -10.01
C SER A 201 -17.19 23.80 -9.20
N ASP A 202 -16.81 25.01 -8.80
CA ASP A 202 -17.76 25.97 -8.24
C ASP A 202 -18.87 26.14 -9.28
N GLN A 203 -20.05 25.59 -9.01
CA GLN A 203 -21.27 25.85 -9.78
C GLN A 203 -21.81 27.24 -9.43
#